data_AF-C9S9L8-F1
#
_entry.id   AF-C9S9L8-F1
#
_cell.length_a   1.000
_cell.length_b   1.000
_cell.length_c   1.000
_cell.angle_alpha   90.00
_cell.angle_beta   90.00
_cell.angle_gamma   90.00
#
_symmetry.space_group_name_H-M   'P 1'
#
loop_
_entity.id
_entity.type
_entity.pdbx_description
1 polymer ?
#
loop_
_entity_poly.entity_id
_entity_poly.type
_entity_poly.pdbx_seq_one_letter_code
_entity_poly.pdbx_strand_id
1 'polypeptide(L)'
;MATAIQVLKGDAPQQARSLYRQLLRQGEQFAAYNFRDYAKRRTRDAFREHQHVQDSREVQELIQKGLKELQVMKRQTLVSQFFQMDRLVVEGGVAGKEKGDHSEIVRQKEQGYD
;
A
#
# COMPACT_ATOMS: atom_id res chain seq x y z
N MET A 1 -10.75 13.76 37.65
CA MET A 1 -9.42 13.33 37.17
C MET A 1 -9.62 12.25 36.12
N ALA A 2 -9.74 12.61 34.84
CA ALA A 2 -9.83 11.62 33.76
C ALA A 2 -8.49 10.87 33.68
N THR A 3 -8.50 9.55 33.82
CA THR A 3 -7.29 8.72 33.80
C THR A 3 -6.69 8.73 32.39
N ALA A 4 -5.35 8.65 32.28
CA ALA A 4 -4.62 8.68 31.00
C ALA A 4 -5.13 7.64 29.98
N ILE A 5 -5.71 6.54 30.45
CA ILE A 5 -6.36 5.50 29.63
C ILE A 5 -7.61 6.03 28.92
N GLN A 6 -8.36 6.95 29.53
CA GLN A 6 -9.56 7.57 28.95
C GLN A 6 -9.21 8.56 27.83
N VAL A 7 -8.09 9.28 27.97
CA VAL A 7 -7.57 10.18 26.92
C VAL A 7 -7.14 9.37 25.69
N LEU A 8 -6.45 8.24 25.90
CA LEU A 8 -6.05 7.34 24.82
C LEU A 8 -7.25 6.65 24.12
N LYS A 9 -8.33 6.37 24.85
CA LYS A 9 -9.59 5.83 24.28
C LYS A 9 -10.28 6.82 23.33
N GLY A 10 -10.18 8.12 23.60
CA GLY A 10 -10.77 9.18 22.76
C GLY A 10 -10.10 9.33 21.39
N ASP A 11 -8.81 9.04 21.31
CA ASP A 11 -8.01 9.22 20.09
C ASP A 11 -7.86 7.95 19.24
N ALA A 12 -8.10 6.76 19.80
CA ALA A 12 -7.86 5.49 19.10
C ALA A 12 -8.62 5.36 17.76
N PRO A 13 -9.91 5.73 17.63
CA PRO A 13 -10.62 5.66 16.35
C PRO A 13 -10.03 6.62 15.30
N GLN A 14 -9.63 7.82 15.72
CA GLN A 14 -9.00 8.83 14.87
C GLN A 14 -7.62 8.36 14.42
N GLN A 15 -6.82 7.79 15.32
CA GLN A 15 -5.52 7.19 15.03
C GLN A 15 -5.65 6.03 14.05
N ALA A 16 -6.59 5.10 14.27
CA ALA A 16 -6.84 3.98 13.37
C ALA A 16 -7.23 4.46 11.95
N ARG A 17 -8.14 5.44 11.84
CA ARG A 17 -8.54 6.03 10.55
C ARG A 17 -7.37 6.75 9.86
N SER A 18 -6.55 7.47 10.63
CA SER A 18 -5.36 8.15 10.09
C SER A 18 -4.35 7.13 9.56
N LEU A 19 -4.06 6.10 10.34
CA LEU A 19 -3.14 5.01 9.98
C LEU A 19 -3.61 4.26 8.74
N TYR A 20 -4.90 3.93 8.66
CA TYR A 20 -5.50 3.30 7.48
C TYR A 20 -5.25 4.11 6.21
N ARG A 21 -5.52 5.42 6.24
CA ARG A 21 -5.28 6.31 5.08
C ARG A 21 -3.80 6.42 4.73
N GLN A 22 -2.92 6.46 5.73
CA GLN A 22 -1.48 6.51 5.52
C GLN A 22 -0.97 5.24 4.83
N LEU A 23 -1.41 4.07 5.29
CA LEU A 23 -1.07 2.78 4.67
C LEU A 23 -1.57 2.69 3.22
N LEU A 24 -2.82 3.09 2.95
CA LEU A 24 -3.34 3.10 1.58
C LEU A 24 -2.54 4.03 0.66
N ARG A 25 -2.30 5.28 1.08
CA ARG A 25 -1.53 6.25 0.28
C ARG A 25 -0.10 5.79 0.04
N GLN A 26 0.53 5.17 1.05
CA GLN A 26 1.88 4.64 0.90
C GLN A 26 1.91 3.43 -0.04
N GLY A 27 0.92 2.55 0.06
CA GLY A 27 0.78 1.38 -0.82
C GLY A 27 0.58 1.77 -2.30
N GLU A 28 -0.13 2.86 -2.58
CA GLU A 28 -0.32 3.36 -3.95
C GLU A 28 0.98 3.85 -4.60
N GLN A 29 2.01 4.17 -3.83
CA GLN A 29 3.28 4.67 -4.34
C GLN A 29 4.25 3.57 -4.83
N PHE A 30 3.92 2.29 -4.66
CA PHE A 30 4.75 1.20 -5.20
C PHE A 30 4.82 1.29 -6.73
N ALA A 31 6.02 1.11 -7.29
CA ALA A 31 6.22 1.14 -8.74
C ALA A 31 5.57 -0.06 -9.45
N ALA A 32 5.61 -1.24 -8.82
CA ALA A 32 5.05 -2.47 -9.37
C ALA A 32 3.55 -2.63 -9.02
N TYR A 33 2.72 -2.97 -10.01
CA TYR A 33 1.27 -3.13 -9.84
C TYR A 33 0.87 -4.18 -8.80
N ASN A 34 1.49 -5.35 -8.84
CA ASN A 34 1.23 -6.43 -7.90
C ASN A 34 1.42 -5.99 -6.44
N PHE A 35 2.43 -5.15 -6.16
CA PHE A 35 2.67 -4.63 -4.82
C PHE A 35 1.68 -3.54 -4.42
N ARG A 36 1.28 -2.63 -5.33
CA ARG A 36 0.20 -1.67 -5.07
C ARG A 36 -1.09 -2.38 -4.69
N ASP A 37 -1.51 -3.35 -5.49
CA ASP A 37 -2.76 -4.07 -5.29
C ASP A 37 -2.72 -4.96 -4.05
N TYR A 38 -1.60 -5.64 -3.80
CA TYR A 38 -1.41 -6.42 -2.58
C TYR A 38 -1.45 -5.53 -1.34
N ALA A 39 -0.73 -4.40 -1.32
CA ALA A 39 -0.72 -3.48 -0.19
C ALA A 39 -2.14 -2.96 0.11
N LYS A 40 -2.85 -2.50 -0.94
CA LYS A 40 -4.24 -2.03 -0.82
C LYS A 40 -5.17 -3.09 -0.25
N ARG A 41 -5.12 -4.33 -0.78
CA ARG A 41 -5.95 -5.44 -0.32
C ARG A 41 -5.60 -5.82 1.12
N ARG A 42 -4.31 -6.03 1.42
CA ARG A 42 -3.84 -6.43 2.75
C ARG A 42 -4.22 -5.42 3.83
N THR A 43 -4.08 -4.12 3.55
CA THR A 43 -4.51 -3.06 4.48
C THR A 43 -6.03 -3.10 4.70
N ARG A 44 -6.83 -3.27 3.66
CA ARG A 44 -8.30 -3.38 3.80
C ARG A 44 -8.71 -4.60 4.62
N ASP A 45 -8.12 -5.75 4.32
CA ASP A 45 -8.43 -7.01 4.98
C ASP A 45 -8.06 -6.95 6.46
N ALA A 46 -6.86 -6.44 6.79
CA ALA A 46 -6.41 -6.29 8.18
C ALA A 46 -7.35 -5.41 9.02
N PHE A 47 -7.79 -4.27 8.48
CA PHE A 47 -8.68 -3.37 9.21
C PHE A 47 -10.10 -3.92 9.34
N ARG A 48 -10.58 -4.69 8.34
CA ARG A 48 -11.88 -5.38 8.41
C ARG A 48 -11.88 -6.53 9.40
N GLU A 49 -10.79 -7.30 9.42
CA GLU A 49 -10.57 -8.41 10.35
C GLU A 49 -10.68 -7.95 11.81
N HIS A 50 -10.09 -6.79 12.14
CA HIS A 50 -10.04 -6.28 13.51
C HIS A 50 -11.07 -5.18 13.81
N GLN A 51 -12.07 -4.96 12.95
CA GLN A 51 -13.00 -3.82 13.08
C GLN A 51 -13.88 -3.88 14.34
N HIS A 52 -14.06 -5.06 14.93
CA HIS A 52 -14.92 -5.31 16.09
C HIS A 52 -14.14 -5.51 17.39
N VAL A 53 -12.81 -5.33 17.37
CA VAL A 53 -12.01 -5.39 18.59
C VAL A 53 -12.39 -4.23 19.52
N GLN A 54 -12.82 -4.56 20.74
CA GLN A 54 -13.24 -3.57 21.75
C GLN A 54 -12.23 -3.44 22.89
N ASP A 55 -11.31 -4.41 23.04
CA ASP A 55 -10.29 -4.33 24.07
C ASP A 55 -9.30 -3.21 23.76
N SER A 56 -9.15 -2.29 24.70
CA SER A 56 -8.36 -1.07 24.49
C SER A 56 -6.87 -1.37 24.36
N ARG A 57 -6.39 -2.45 25.00
CA ARG A 57 -4.99 -2.83 24.93
C ARG A 57 -4.69 -3.49 23.59
N GLU A 58 -5.55 -4.40 23.15
CA GLU A 58 -5.46 -5.04 21.83
C GLU A 58 -5.51 -4.00 20.70
N VAL A 59 -6.40 -3.00 20.78
CA VAL A 59 -6.44 -1.89 19.82
C VAL A 59 -5.12 -1.14 19.76
N GLN A 60 -4.49 -0.86 20.91
CA GLN A 60 -3.19 -0.19 20.94
C GLN A 60 -2.09 -1.06 20.32
N GLU A 61 -2.07 -2.36 20.63
CA GLU A 61 -1.11 -3.30 20.05
C GLU A 61 -1.23 -3.37 18.51
N LEU A 62 -2.47 -3.40 18.00
CA LEU A 62 -2.75 -3.36 16.56
C LEU A 62 -2.33 -2.04 15.90
N ILE A 63 -2.59 -0.90 16.55
CA ILE A 63 -2.12 0.42 16.06
C ILE A 63 -0.59 0.43 15.98
N GLN A 64 0.11 -0.05 17.02
CA GLN A 64 1.56 -0.10 17.03
C GLN A 64 2.12 -1.03 15.96
N LYS A 65 1.47 -2.18 15.73
CA LYS A 65 1.79 -3.07 14.63
C LYS A 65 1.65 -2.36 13.28
N GLY A 66 0.52 -1.70 13.04
CA GLY A 66 0.29 -0.99 11.78
C GLY A 66 1.27 0.18 11.55
N LEU A 67 1.71 0.87 12.61
CA LEU A 67 2.76 1.89 12.52
C LEU A 67 4.11 1.30 12.08
N LYS A 68 4.47 0.12 12.60
CA LYS A 68 5.68 -0.61 12.15
C LYS A 68 5.55 -1.05 10.70
N GLU A 69 4.39 -1.58 10.30
CA GLU A 69 4.10 -1.95 8.91
C GLU A 69 4.19 -0.74 7.96
N LEU A 70 3.69 0.43 8.38
CA LEU A 70 3.81 1.68 7.61
C LEU A 70 5.26 2.08 7.38
N GLN A 71 6.13 1.95 8.40
CA GLN A 71 7.56 2.22 8.23
C GLN A 71 8.22 1.25 7.25
N VAL A 72 7.88 -0.04 7.30
CA VAL A 72 8.34 -1.03 6.33
C VAL A 72 7.88 -0.65 4.93
N MET A 73 6.59 -0.33 4.78
CA MET A 73 6.00 0.04 3.50
C MET A 73 6.71 1.25 2.89
N LYS A 74 6.97 2.30 3.67
CA LYS A 74 7.75 3.47 3.24
C LYS A 74 9.11 3.10 2.65
N ARG A 75 9.88 2.25 3.36
CA ARG A 75 11.18 1.79 2.87
C ARG A 75 11.06 0.98 1.59
N GLN A 76 10.10 0.05 1.54
CA GLN A 76 9.91 -0.82 0.38
C GLN A 76 9.41 -0.04 -0.85
N THR A 77 8.56 0.97 -0.65
CA THR A 77 8.17 1.88 -1.73
C THR A 77 9.39 2.57 -2.33
N LEU A 78 10.25 3.15 -1.49
CA LEU A 78 11.47 3.83 -1.97
C LEU A 78 12.38 2.86 -2.72
N VAL A 79 12.64 1.67 -2.18
CA VAL A 79 13.42 0.64 -2.88
C VAL A 79 12.79 0.25 -4.22
N SER A 80 11.47 0.11 -4.28
CA SER A 80 10.76 -0.20 -5.53
C SER A 80 10.92 0.88 -6.60
N GLN A 81 11.15 2.13 -6.21
CA GLN A 81 11.41 3.22 -7.14
C GLN A 81 12.84 3.23 -7.68
N PHE A 82 13.82 2.68 -6.96
CA PHE A 82 15.18 2.52 -7.46
C PHE A 82 15.32 1.34 -8.44
N PHE A 83 14.53 0.30 -8.23
CA PHE A 83 14.56 -0.93 -9.03
C PHE A 83 13.24 -1.15 -9.75
N GLN A 84 12.82 -0.15 -10.52
CA GLN A 84 11.63 -0.27 -11.36
C GLN A 84 11.91 -1.30 -12.45
N MET A 85 11.06 -2.32 -12.49
CA MET A 85 11.04 -3.31 -13.57
C MET A 85 10.04 -2.86 -14.62
N ASP A 86 10.22 -3.36 -15.83
CA ASP A 86 9.31 -3.15 -16.95
C ASP A 86 7.87 -3.44 -16.54
N ARG A 87 6.94 -2.61 -16.99
CA ARG A 87 5.52 -2.76 -16.65
C ARG A 87 5.00 -4.12 -17.09
N LEU A 88 4.19 -4.75 -16.23
CA LEU A 88 3.55 -6.02 -16.57
C LEU A 88 2.58 -5.84 -17.75
N VAL A 89 2.33 -6.93 -18.49
CA VAL A 89 1.40 -6.95 -19.65
C VAL A 89 0.00 -6.45 -19.26
N VAL A 90 -0.42 -6.70 -18.02
CA VAL A 90 -1.71 -6.28 -17.46
C VAL A 90 -1.79 -4.79 -17.13
N GLU A 91 -0.67 -4.07 -17.15
CA GLU A 91 -0.60 -2.62 -16.93
C GLU A 91 -0.67 -1.81 -18.24
N GLY A 92 -0.45 -2.47 -19.38
CA GLY A 92 -0.73 -1.89 -20.68
C GLY A 92 -2.24 -1.89 -20.92
N GLY A 93 -2.86 -0.73 -21.12
CA GLY A 93 -4.25 -0.65 -21.58
C GLY A 93 -4.46 -1.45 -22.87
N VAL A 94 -5.71 -1.62 -23.31
CA VAL A 94 -6.16 -2.46 -24.46
C VAL A 94 -5.29 -2.36 -25.73
N ALA A 95 -4.57 -1.24 -25.94
CA ALA A 95 -3.68 -1.02 -27.09
C ALA A 95 -2.23 -1.53 -26.92
N GLY A 96 -1.81 -1.95 -25.72
CA GLY A 96 -0.40 -2.32 -25.44
C GLY A 96 0.61 -1.20 -25.71
N LYS A 97 0.15 0.04 -25.88
CA LYS A 97 1.00 1.20 -26.18
C LYS A 97 1.29 1.98 -24.91
N GLU A 98 2.57 2.06 -24.60
CA GLU A 98 3.12 2.93 -23.57
C GLU A 98 2.94 4.39 -24.03
N LYS A 99 2.11 5.16 -23.32
CA LYS A 99 2.09 6.63 -23.47
C LYS A 99 3.19 7.17 -22.57
N GLY A 100 4.35 7.41 -23.16
CA GLY A 100 5.61 7.61 -22.46
C GLY A 100 5.68 8.85 -21.57
N ASP A 101 6.61 8.76 -20.62
CA ASP A 101 7.60 9.82 -20.36
C ASP A 101 8.93 9.28 -19.77
N HIS A 102 9.08 7.99 -19.41
CA HIS A 102 10.40 7.47 -19.00
C HIS A 102 10.59 6.01 -19.42
N SER A 103 11.71 5.77 -20.11
CA SER A 103 12.31 4.48 -20.51
C SER A 103 11.55 3.69 -21.58
N GLU A 104 11.94 3.89 -22.84
CA GLU A 104 11.43 3.17 -24.01
C GLU A 104 11.77 1.67 -23.94
N ILE A 105 10.77 0.81 -23.76
CA ILE A 105 10.86 -0.61 -24.10
C ILE A 105 10.05 -0.84 -25.36
N VAL A 106 10.73 -0.65 -26.50
CA VAL A 106 10.18 -0.97 -27.81
C VAL A 106 10.17 -2.50 -27.96
N ARG A 107 9.00 -3.14 -27.83
CA ARG A 107 8.85 -4.52 -28.29
C ARG A 107 8.97 -4.53 -29.81
N GLN A 108 10.16 -4.87 -30.31
CA GLN A 108 10.37 -5.19 -31.72
C GLN A 108 9.47 -6.38 -32.05
N LYS A 109 8.43 -6.14 -32.84
CA LYS A 109 7.63 -7.22 -33.41
C LYS A 109 8.48 -7.79 -34.55
N GLU A 110 9.13 -8.93 -34.34
CA GLU A 110 9.69 -9.69 -35.46
C GLU A 110 8.53 -10.08 -36.37
N GLN A 111 8.38 -9.36 -37.48
CA GLN A 111 7.56 -9.83 -38.59
C GLN A 111 8.36 -10.95 -39.24
N GLY A 112 7.94 -12.19 -39.02
CA GLY A 112 8.37 -13.32 -39.83
C GLY A 112 8.03 -13.04 -41.29
N TYR A 113 9.00 -13.28 -42.17
CA TYR A 113 8.78 -13.30 -43.61
C TYR A 113 8.02 -14.59 -43.96
N ASP A 114 6.89 -14.45 -44.66
CA ASP A 114 6.25 -15.55 -45.38
C ASP A 114 7.19 -16.12 -46.46
#